data_AF-A0A524HT20-F1
#
_entry.id   AF-A0A524HT20-F1
#
_cell.length_a   1.000
_cell.length_b   1.000
_cell.length_c   1.000
_cell.angle_alpha   90.00
_cell.angle_beta   90.00
_cell.angle_gamma   90.00
#
_symmetry.space_group_name_H-M   'P 1'
#
loop_
_entity.id
_entity.type
_entity.pdbx_description
1 polymer ?
#
loop_
_entity_poly.entity_id
_entity_poly.type
_entity_poly.pdbx_seq_one_letter_code
_entity_poly.pdbx_strand_id
1 'polypeptide(L)'
;MNSAEATVTQILQAASSWAREEPASLTPAIRAVCVRLAEMVADQRHYLVPLPEPQQAERTTMLESVAAQLRSRPVIDGIEKHLEALAELELRSTGSWATVPTAQSEWVTTSIQYLESCAVALPAAERPDAYWADDVVAGIIASVRAVVGVDDLAARYGPPPEAGGEGDRDEESYSP
;
A
#
# COMPACT_ATOMS: atom_id res chain seq x y z
N MET A 1 -18.56 -11.28 -2.81
CA MET A 1 -17.17 -10.94 -2.46
C MET A 1 -17.18 -9.64 -1.69
N ASN A 2 -16.65 -9.66 -0.48
CA ASN A 2 -16.48 -8.44 0.33
C ASN A 2 -15.46 -7.54 -0.37
N SER A 3 -15.67 -6.21 -0.39
CA SER A 3 -14.78 -5.26 -1.10
C SER A 3 -13.31 -5.47 -0.70
N ALA A 4 -13.04 -5.66 0.59
CA ALA A 4 -11.71 -5.89 1.11
C ALA A 4 -11.06 -7.21 0.66
N GLU A 5 -11.83 -8.27 0.44
CA GLU A 5 -11.32 -9.57 -0.07
C GLU A 5 -10.87 -9.46 -1.53
N ALA A 6 -11.64 -8.71 -2.33
CA ALA A 6 -11.26 -8.38 -3.70
C ALA A 6 -9.99 -7.53 -3.74
N THR A 7 -9.88 -6.52 -2.86
CA THR A 7 -8.67 -5.68 -2.72
C THR A 7 -7.44 -6.51 -2.35
N VAL A 8 -7.54 -7.39 -1.34
CA VAL A 8 -6.42 -8.27 -0.96
C VAL A 8 -6.03 -9.19 -2.11
N THR A 9 -7.01 -9.74 -2.83
CA THR A 9 -6.74 -10.58 -4.01
C THR A 9 -5.95 -9.81 -5.08
N GLN A 10 -6.33 -8.57 -5.37
CA GLN A 10 -5.62 -7.73 -6.35
C GLN A 10 -4.19 -7.39 -5.90
N ILE A 11 -4.00 -7.08 -4.61
CA ILE A 11 -2.67 -6.83 -4.02
C ILE A 11 -1.77 -8.06 -4.19
N LEU A 12 -2.27 -9.26 -3.88
CA LEU A 12 -1.51 -10.50 -4.01
C LEU A 12 -1.23 -10.86 -5.46
N GLN A 13 -2.16 -10.57 -6.38
CA GLN A 13 -1.95 -10.75 -7.81
C GLN A 13 -0.85 -9.83 -8.34
N ALA A 14 -0.80 -8.57 -7.91
CA ALA A 14 0.27 -7.66 -8.26
C ALA A 14 1.63 -8.13 -7.72
N ALA A 15 1.70 -8.60 -6.46
CA ALA A 15 2.92 -9.22 -5.93
C ALA A 15 3.39 -10.39 -6.79
N SER A 16 2.44 -11.22 -7.20
CA SER A 16 2.71 -12.40 -8.01
C SER A 16 3.20 -12.02 -9.41
N SER A 17 2.79 -10.88 -9.98
CA SER A 17 3.36 -10.43 -11.26
C SER A 17 4.80 -9.97 -11.13
N TRP A 18 5.14 -9.24 -10.06
CA TRP A 18 6.51 -8.80 -9.79
C TRP A 18 7.45 -9.96 -9.46
N ALA A 19 6.94 -11.02 -8.84
CA ALA A 19 7.74 -12.21 -8.54
C ALA A 19 7.99 -13.12 -9.77
N ARG A 20 7.29 -12.94 -10.91
CA ARG A 20 7.41 -13.85 -12.07
C ARG A 20 8.74 -13.78 -12.79
N GLU A 21 9.37 -12.62 -12.77
CA GLU A 21 10.63 -12.36 -13.46
C GLU A 21 11.83 -12.78 -12.60
N GLU A 22 11.57 -13.09 -11.33
CA GLU A 22 12.58 -13.42 -10.33
C GLU A 22 12.71 -14.93 -10.08
N PRO A 23 13.85 -15.38 -9.53
CA PRO A 23 14.03 -16.76 -9.09
C PRO A 23 12.87 -17.23 -8.20
N ALA A 24 12.30 -18.39 -8.51
CA ALA A 24 11.12 -18.91 -7.82
C ALA A 24 11.31 -19.06 -6.29
N SER A 25 12.55 -19.30 -5.85
CA SER A 25 12.95 -19.36 -4.43
C SER A 25 12.72 -18.04 -3.68
N LEU A 26 12.66 -16.90 -4.36
CA LEU A 26 12.40 -15.58 -3.78
C LEU A 26 10.90 -15.26 -3.68
N THR A 27 10.03 -16.02 -4.35
CA THR A 27 8.57 -15.78 -4.37
C THR A 27 7.97 -15.64 -2.96
N PRO A 28 8.31 -16.48 -1.95
CA PRO A 28 7.76 -16.32 -0.60
C PRO A 28 8.22 -15.02 0.07
N ALA A 29 9.47 -14.61 -0.15
CA ALA A 29 10.02 -13.37 0.40
C ALA A 29 9.36 -12.13 -0.24
N ILE A 30 9.20 -12.13 -1.56
CA ILE A 30 8.51 -11.04 -2.30
C ILE A 30 7.05 -10.93 -1.84
N ARG A 31 6.35 -12.05 -1.68
CA ARG A 31 4.98 -12.08 -1.15
C ARG A 31 4.91 -11.52 0.26
N ALA A 32 5.86 -11.87 1.14
CA ALA A 32 5.91 -11.34 2.51
C ALA A 32 6.11 -9.83 2.53
N VAL A 33 7.04 -9.31 1.72
CA VAL A 33 7.25 -7.87 1.54
C VAL A 33 5.98 -7.18 1.04
N CYS A 34 5.29 -7.76 0.05
CA CYS A 34 4.02 -7.20 -0.42
C CYS A 34 2.98 -7.11 0.69
N VAL A 35 2.76 -8.21 1.44
CA VAL A 35 1.79 -8.23 2.54
C VAL A 35 2.12 -7.14 3.57
N ARG A 36 3.41 -7.00 3.94
CA ARG A 36 3.83 -6.04 4.95
C ARG A 36 3.67 -4.59 4.47
N LEU A 37 4.10 -4.28 3.25
CA LEU A 37 3.94 -2.95 2.67
C LEU A 37 2.46 -2.59 2.49
N ALA A 38 1.62 -3.54 2.08
CA ALA A 38 0.19 -3.35 1.96
C ALA A 38 -0.50 -3.05 3.29
N GLU A 39 -0.12 -3.77 4.35
CA GLU A 39 -0.61 -3.54 5.70
C GLU A 39 -0.28 -2.12 6.17
N MET A 40 0.95 -1.67 5.94
CA MET A 40 1.34 -0.32 6.34
C MET A 40 0.63 0.77 5.54
N VAL A 41 0.47 0.60 4.22
CA VAL A 41 -0.27 1.57 3.39
C VAL A 41 -1.71 1.67 3.89
N ALA A 42 -2.31 0.54 4.29
CA ALA A 42 -3.64 0.53 4.89
C ALA A 42 -3.68 1.20 6.28
N ASP A 43 -2.63 1.03 7.10
CA ASP A 43 -2.53 1.65 8.44
C ASP A 43 -2.22 3.16 8.39
N GLN A 44 -1.53 3.63 7.34
CA GLN A 44 -1.14 5.02 7.09
C GLN A 44 -2.29 5.92 6.57
N ARG A 45 -3.49 5.74 7.13
CA ARG A 45 -4.75 6.42 6.76
C ARG A 45 -4.67 7.95 6.73
N HIS A 46 -3.78 8.54 7.52
CA HIS A 46 -3.59 9.99 7.64
C HIS A 46 -2.82 10.62 6.47
N TYR A 47 -2.20 9.83 5.60
CA TYR A 47 -1.56 10.31 4.36
C TYR A 47 -2.51 10.34 3.16
N LEU A 48 -3.68 9.70 3.29
CA LEU A 48 -4.69 9.78 2.24
C LEU A 48 -5.38 11.13 2.33
N VAL A 49 -5.69 11.72 1.16
CA VAL A 49 -6.47 12.96 1.08
C VAL A 49 -7.72 12.82 1.96
N PRO A 50 -7.94 13.70 2.95
CA PRO A 50 -9.13 13.64 3.79
C PRO A 50 -10.39 13.65 2.92
N LEU A 51 -11.37 12.82 3.27
CA LEU A 51 -12.67 12.82 2.60
C LEU A 51 -13.72 13.49 3.51
N PRO A 52 -14.80 14.03 2.93
CA PRO A 52 -15.98 14.38 3.70
C PRO A 52 -16.55 13.16 4.45
N GLU A 53 -17.29 13.40 5.52
CA GLU A 53 -18.15 12.37 6.12
C GLU A 53 -19.42 12.20 5.26
N PRO A 54 -19.95 10.97 5.09
CA PRO A 54 -19.56 9.71 5.75
C PRO A 54 -18.43 8.91 5.06
N GLN A 55 -17.89 9.40 3.94
CA GLN A 55 -16.94 8.64 3.11
C GLN A 55 -15.62 8.36 3.84
N GLN A 56 -15.19 9.27 4.71
CA GLN A 56 -14.01 9.06 5.57
C GLN A 56 -14.19 7.87 6.51
N ALA A 57 -15.36 7.72 7.14
CA ALA A 57 -15.68 6.58 7.98
C ALA A 57 -15.70 5.27 7.16
N GLU A 58 -16.36 5.26 6.00
CA GLU A 58 -16.40 4.09 5.10
C GLU A 58 -15.00 3.65 4.66
N ARG A 59 -14.14 4.61 4.26
CA ARG A 59 -12.74 4.33 3.91
C ARG A 59 -11.99 3.75 5.09
N THR A 60 -12.16 4.33 6.28
CA THR A 60 -11.51 3.84 7.50
C THR A 60 -11.86 2.38 7.76
N THR A 61 -13.14 2.03 7.73
CA THR A 61 -13.61 0.65 7.92
C THR A 61 -13.10 -0.29 6.83
N MET A 62 -13.05 0.15 5.57
CA MET A 62 -12.52 -0.66 4.47
C MET A 62 -11.03 -0.98 4.68
N LEU A 63 -10.21 0.03 5.00
CA LEU A 63 -8.77 -0.14 5.21
C LEU A 63 -8.47 -1.03 6.42
N GLU A 64 -9.23 -0.89 7.51
CA GLU A 64 -9.14 -1.79 8.66
C GLU A 64 -9.48 -3.24 8.28
N SER A 65 -10.52 -3.44 7.44
CA SER A 65 -10.89 -4.77 6.96
C SER A 65 -9.81 -5.37 6.06
N VAL A 66 -9.19 -4.58 5.17
CA VAL A 66 -8.07 -5.00 4.32
C VAL A 66 -6.87 -5.40 5.19
N ALA A 67 -6.48 -4.56 6.15
CA ALA A 67 -5.36 -4.85 7.06
C ALA A 67 -5.62 -6.11 7.91
N ALA A 68 -6.85 -6.33 8.37
CA ALA A 68 -7.23 -7.55 9.08
C ALA A 68 -7.12 -8.80 8.19
N GLN A 69 -7.55 -8.70 6.92
CA GLN A 69 -7.47 -9.81 5.97
C GLN A 69 -6.04 -10.13 5.54
N LEU A 70 -5.17 -9.12 5.37
CA LEU A 70 -3.75 -9.33 5.08
C LEU A 70 -3.04 -10.13 6.18
N ARG A 71 -3.46 -9.97 7.44
CA ARG A 71 -2.95 -10.73 8.59
C ARG A 71 -3.62 -12.10 8.78
N SER A 72 -4.60 -12.45 7.95
CA SER A 72 -5.35 -13.70 8.10
C SER A 72 -4.52 -14.92 7.72
N ARG A 73 -4.83 -16.06 8.35
CA ARG A 73 -4.11 -17.33 8.13
C ARG A 73 -3.97 -17.71 6.65
N PRO A 74 -5.03 -17.65 5.81
CA PRO A 74 -4.91 -17.98 4.39
C PRO A 74 -3.90 -17.10 3.62
N VAL A 75 -3.73 -15.84 4.04
CA VAL A 75 -2.83 -14.89 3.38
C VAL A 75 -1.39 -15.02 3.88
N ILE A 76 -1.16 -15.40 5.13
CA ILE A 76 0.19 -15.51 5.69
C ILE A 76 0.78 -16.93 5.67
N ASP A 77 -0.01 -17.94 5.29
CA ASP A 77 0.45 -19.32 5.27
C ASP A 77 1.64 -19.49 4.30
N GLY A 78 2.73 -20.06 4.81
CA GLY A 78 3.98 -20.32 4.09
C GLY A 78 4.94 -19.12 4.01
N ILE A 79 4.60 -17.98 4.63
CA ILE A 79 5.47 -16.79 4.67
C ILE A 79 5.75 -16.29 6.10
N GLU A 80 5.33 -17.03 7.13
CA GLU A 80 5.41 -16.58 8.53
C GLU A 80 6.83 -16.25 8.98
N LYS A 81 7.80 -17.09 8.61
CA LYS A 81 9.22 -16.83 8.91
C LYS A 81 9.75 -15.58 8.22
N HIS A 82 9.25 -15.28 7.02
CA HIS A 82 9.62 -14.06 6.31
C HIS A 82 9.02 -12.83 6.99
N LEU A 83 7.76 -12.91 7.42
CA LEU A 83 7.10 -11.84 8.19
C LEU A 83 7.77 -11.61 9.55
N GLU A 84 8.19 -12.67 10.24
CA GLU A 84 8.95 -12.57 11.48
C GLU A 84 10.31 -11.88 11.27
N ALA A 85 11.07 -12.28 10.25
CA ALA A 85 12.35 -11.65 9.93
C ALA A 85 12.21 -10.16 9.53
N LEU A 86 11.15 -9.81 8.79
CA LEU A 86 10.81 -8.42 8.50
C LEU A 86 10.50 -7.65 9.79
N ALA A 87 9.67 -8.19 10.68
CA ALA A 87 9.37 -7.56 11.97
C ALA A 87 10.62 -7.36 12.85
N GLU A 88 11.57 -8.28 12.83
CA GLU A 88 12.85 -8.13 13.53
C GLU A 88 13.74 -7.04 12.93
N LEU A 89 13.75 -6.88 11.61
CA LEU A 89 14.45 -5.78 10.95
C LEU A 89 13.81 -4.43 11.29
N GLU A 90 12.48 -4.36 11.28
CA GLU A 90 11.73 -3.17 11.66
C GLU A 90 12.06 -2.70 13.08
N LEU A 91 12.02 -3.64 14.04
CA LEU A 91 12.32 -3.37 15.45
C LEU A 91 13.74 -2.82 15.65
N ARG A 92 14.71 -3.29 14.84
CA ARG A 92 16.09 -2.81 14.87
C ARG A 92 16.23 -1.42 14.25
N SER A 93 15.43 -1.11 13.24
CA SER A 93 15.60 0.09 12.43
C SER A 93 14.91 1.35 13.02
N THR A 94 13.88 1.25 13.89
CA THR A 94 13.46 2.23 14.94
C THR A 94 12.04 1.92 15.48
N GLY A 95 11.71 2.36 16.70
CA GLY A 95 10.41 2.12 17.33
C GLY A 95 9.22 2.83 16.66
N SER A 96 8.12 2.08 16.46
CA SER A 96 6.78 2.49 16.00
C SER A 96 6.74 3.40 14.75
N TRP A 97 6.91 2.75 13.62
CA TRP A 97 6.84 3.33 12.28
C TRP A 97 5.44 3.72 11.79
N ALA A 98 4.41 3.54 12.62
CA ALA A 98 3.03 3.83 12.26
C ALA A 98 2.69 5.34 12.20
N THR A 99 3.56 6.22 12.71
CA THR A 99 3.21 7.65 12.95
C THR A 99 4.16 8.68 12.36
N VAL A 100 5.27 8.29 11.74
CA VAL A 100 6.32 9.23 11.31
C VAL A 100 6.47 9.22 9.77
N PRO A 101 6.47 10.37 9.08
CA PRO A 101 6.66 10.41 7.61
C PRO A 101 7.95 9.76 7.11
N THR A 102 9.03 9.85 7.90
CA THR A 102 10.31 9.19 7.58
C THR A 102 10.23 7.67 7.64
N ALA A 103 9.21 7.12 8.33
CA ALA A 103 9.04 5.68 8.44
C ALA A 103 8.86 5.02 7.08
N GLN A 104 8.18 5.65 6.11
CA GLN A 104 7.99 5.05 4.79
C GLN A 104 9.35 4.76 4.11
N SER A 105 10.29 5.69 4.16
CA SER A 105 11.61 5.51 3.57
C SER A 105 12.40 4.40 4.28
N GLU A 106 12.26 4.30 5.61
CA GLU A 106 12.87 3.23 6.41
C GLU A 106 12.32 1.85 6.04
N TRP A 107 11.03 1.78 5.76
CA TRP A 107 10.35 0.56 5.34
C TRP A 107 10.71 0.09 3.94
N VAL A 108 10.81 1.04 3.00
CA VAL A 108 11.31 0.77 1.66
C VAL A 108 12.72 0.22 1.76
N THR A 109 13.59 0.90 2.52
CA THR A 109 14.97 0.48 2.74
C THR A 109 15.05 -0.90 3.39
N THR A 110 14.24 -1.16 4.42
CA THR A 110 14.20 -2.45 5.12
C THR A 110 13.72 -3.58 4.21
N SER A 111 12.71 -3.32 3.38
CA SER A 111 12.19 -4.29 2.42
C SER A 111 13.22 -4.65 1.36
N ILE A 112 13.94 -3.65 0.83
CA ILE A 112 15.02 -3.85 -0.14
C ILE A 112 16.14 -4.68 0.50
N GLN A 113 16.66 -4.25 1.65
CA GLN A 113 17.71 -4.97 2.37
C GLN A 113 17.32 -6.43 2.68
N TYR A 114 16.06 -6.64 3.05
CA TYR A 114 15.54 -7.97 3.32
C TYR A 114 15.58 -8.86 2.06
N LEU A 115 15.06 -8.38 0.94
CA LEU A 115 15.07 -9.11 -0.32
C LEU A 115 16.49 -9.38 -0.81
N GLU A 116 17.38 -8.39 -0.75
CA GLU A 116 18.79 -8.55 -1.07
C GLU A 116 19.45 -9.64 -0.21
N SER A 117 19.16 -9.67 1.10
CA SER A 117 19.68 -10.70 2.00
C SER A 117 19.20 -12.11 1.61
N CYS A 118 17.94 -12.24 1.15
CA CYS A 118 17.41 -13.49 0.64
C CYS A 118 18.10 -13.91 -0.67
N ALA A 119 18.37 -12.97 -1.58
CA ALA A 119 19.07 -13.24 -2.83
C ALA A 119 20.54 -13.64 -2.60
N VAL A 120 21.23 -13.06 -1.61
CA VAL A 120 22.62 -13.42 -1.28
C VAL A 120 22.75 -14.91 -0.90
N ALA A 121 21.70 -15.50 -0.32
CA ALA A 121 21.66 -16.92 0.02
C ALA A 121 21.56 -17.85 -1.21
N LEU A 122 21.26 -17.32 -2.39
CA LEU A 122 21.19 -18.08 -3.64
C LEU A 122 22.59 -18.29 -4.26
N PRO A 123 22.77 -19.37 -5.04
CA PRO A 123 23.94 -19.55 -5.89
C PRO A 123 24.15 -18.33 -6.79
N ALA A 124 25.41 -17.93 -7.03
CA ALA A 124 25.72 -16.72 -7.77
C ALA A 124 25.09 -16.64 -9.17
N ALA A 125 24.89 -17.79 -9.83
CA ALA A 125 24.26 -17.89 -11.15
C ALA A 125 22.72 -17.73 -11.13
N GLU A 126 22.10 -17.81 -9.95
CA GLU A 126 20.66 -17.67 -9.73
C GLU A 126 20.31 -16.35 -9.04
N ARG A 127 21.30 -15.48 -8.79
CA ARG A 127 21.05 -14.18 -8.18
C ARG A 127 20.42 -13.25 -9.21
N PRO A 128 19.39 -12.48 -8.81
CA PRO A 128 18.85 -11.44 -9.66
C PRO A 128 19.88 -10.39 -10.05
N ASP A 129 19.52 -9.59 -11.04
CA ASP A 129 20.31 -8.46 -11.52
C ASP A 129 20.46 -7.37 -10.43
N ALA A 130 21.38 -6.44 -10.63
CA ALA A 130 21.50 -5.28 -9.75
C ALA A 130 20.18 -4.47 -9.75
N TYR A 131 19.80 -3.91 -8.60
CA TYR A 131 18.60 -3.09 -8.40
C TYR A 131 17.24 -3.80 -8.53
N TRP A 132 17.21 -5.13 -8.70
CA TRP A 132 15.96 -5.91 -8.78
C TRP A 132 15.03 -5.66 -7.57
N ALA A 133 15.62 -5.57 -6.36
CA ALA A 133 14.87 -5.40 -5.13
C ALA A 133 14.21 -4.02 -5.07
N ASP A 134 14.89 -2.97 -5.54
CA ASP A 134 14.33 -1.62 -5.68
C ASP A 134 13.12 -1.62 -6.63
N ASP A 135 13.27 -2.25 -7.80
CA ASP A 135 12.22 -2.31 -8.83
C ASP A 135 10.99 -3.09 -8.32
N VAL A 136 11.21 -4.25 -7.69
CA VAL A 136 10.15 -5.06 -7.09
C VAL A 136 9.42 -4.28 -5.98
N VAL A 137 10.17 -3.65 -5.07
CA VAL A 137 9.57 -2.88 -3.95
C VAL A 137 8.80 -1.67 -4.46
N ALA A 138 9.36 -0.92 -5.40
CA ALA A 138 8.70 0.22 -6.03
C ALA A 138 7.42 -0.20 -6.76
N GLY A 139 7.49 -1.29 -7.53
CA GLY A 139 6.36 -1.88 -8.25
C GLY A 139 5.24 -2.33 -7.31
N ILE A 140 5.58 -3.00 -6.20
CA ILE A 140 4.63 -3.39 -5.16
C ILE A 140 3.94 -2.17 -4.55
N ILE A 141 4.70 -1.14 -4.15
CA ILE A 141 4.15 0.07 -3.52
C ILE A 141 3.19 0.78 -4.47
N ALA A 142 3.59 0.97 -5.73
CA ALA A 142 2.74 1.58 -6.75
C ALA A 142 1.44 0.79 -6.92
N SER A 143 1.54 -0.54 -7.01
CA SER A 143 0.38 -1.43 -7.19
C SER A 143 -0.57 -1.39 -5.99
N VAL A 144 -0.03 -1.46 -4.78
CA VAL A 144 -0.82 -1.37 -3.53
C VAL A 144 -1.54 -0.02 -3.45
N ARG A 145 -0.85 1.09 -3.74
CA ARG A 145 -1.46 2.43 -3.72
C ARG A 145 -2.59 2.57 -4.74
N ALA A 146 -2.41 2.03 -5.93
CA ALA A 146 -3.44 2.01 -6.97
C ALA A 146 -4.68 1.21 -6.52
N VAL A 147 -4.47 0.01 -5.95
CA VAL A 147 -5.56 -0.89 -5.51
C VAL A 147 -6.30 -0.36 -4.27
N VAL A 148 -5.58 0.26 -3.34
CA VAL A 148 -6.14 0.84 -2.11
C VAL A 148 -6.87 2.18 -2.40
N GLY A 149 -6.65 2.77 -3.58
CA GLY A 149 -7.41 3.92 -4.05
C GLY A 149 -6.81 5.27 -3.68
N VAL A 150 -5.48 5.41 -3.75
CA VAL A 150 -4.85 6.74 -3.66
C VAL A 150 -5.26 7.64 -4.85
N ASP A 151 -5.47 7.06 -6.04
CA ASP A 151 -5.77 7.84 -7.25
C ASP A 151 -7.24 7.77 -7.71
N ASP A 152 -7.93 6.64 -7.48
CA ASP A 152 -9.27 6.41 -8.06
C ASP A 152 -10.42 7.11 -7.30
N LEU A 153 -10.15 7.57 -6.08
CA LEU A 153 -11.14 8.23 -5.22
C LEU A 153 -11.22 9.75 -5.46
N ALA A 154 -10.14 10.39 -5.89
CA ALA A 154 -10.16 11.79 -6.34
C ALA A 154 -10.86 11.95 -7.70
N ALA A 155 -10.68 10.98 -8.60
CA ALA A 155 -11.27 11.00 -9.93
C ALA A 155 -12.80 10.81 -9.93
N ARG A 156 -13.38 10.11 -8.93
CA ARG A 156 -14.82 9.87 -8.84
C ARG A 156 -15.65 11.07 -8.40
N TYR A 157 -15.04 12.10 -7.81
CA TYR A 157 -15.78 13.22 -7.23
C TYR A 157 -15.48 14.59 -7.87
N GLY A 158 -14.58 14.65 -8.85
CA GLY A 158 -14.22 15.90 -9.55
C GLY A 158 -13.52 16.91 -8.62
N PRO A 159 -12.97 18.00 -9.17
CA PRO A 159 -12.47 19.10 -8.34
C PRO A 159 -13.62 19.65 -7.48
N PRO A 160 -13.35 20.10 -6.23
CA PRO A 160 -14.37 20.74 -5.40
C PRO A 160 -15.01 21.88 -6.21
N PRO A 161 -16.34 22.11 -6.07
CA PRO A 161 -16.96 23.26 -6.72
C PRO A 161 -16.16 24.49 -6.32
N GLU A 162 -15.62 25.21 -7.31
CA GLU A 162 -15.00 26.51 -7.07
C GLU A 162 -15.98 27.30 -6.22
N ALA A 163 -15.49 27.81 -5.07
CA ALA A 163 -16.28 28.72 -4.27
C ALA A 163 -16.58 29.93 -5.16
N GLY A 164 -17.76 29.90 -5.79
CA GLY A 164 -18.23 30.89 -6.73
C GLY A 164 -18.35 32.24 -6.03
N GLY A 165 -17.25 32.98 -6.04
CA GLY A 165 -17.26 34.41 -5.92
C GLY A 165 -17.44 34.99 -7.30
N GLU A 166 -18.67 35.30 -7.67
CA GLU A 166 -18.95 36.45 -8.52
C GLU A 166 -20.37 36.89 -8.23
N GLY A 167 -20.50 37.97 -7.47
CA GLY A 167 -21.72 38.76 -7.54
C GLY A 167 -21.74 39.42 -8.90
N ASP A 168 -22.88 39.36 -9.57
CA ASP A 168 -23.31 40.52 -10.31
C ASP A 168 -24.82 40.69 -10.18
N ARG A 169 -25.18 41.96 -10.04
CA ARG A 169 -26.54 42.48 -9.87
C ARG A 169 -27.30 42.27 -11.19
N ASP A 170 -28.62 42.17 -11.12
CA ASP A 170 -29.51 43.26 -11.50
C ASP A 170 -30.99 42.84 -11.35
N GLU A 171 -31.79 43.80 -10.88
CA GLU A 171 -33.17 44.15 -11.27
C GLU A 171 -34.13 42.99 -11.66
N GLU A 172 -35.37 42.87 -11.17
CA GLU A 172 -36.42 43.86 -11.03
C GLU A 172 -37.67 43.10 -10.60
N SER A 173 -38.48 43.62 -9.68
CA SER A 173 -39.96 43.64 -9.79
C SER A 173 -40.57 43.91 -8.42
N TYR A 174 -40.74 45.20 -8.18
CA TYR A 174 -41.76 45.75 -7.31
C TYR A 174 -43.12 45.60 -8.01
N SER A 175 -44.13 45.05 -7.34
CA SER A 175 -45.48 45.63 -7.34
C SER A 175 -46.37 45.02 -6.25
N PRO A 176 -47.28 45.84 -5.68
CA PRO A 176 -48.14 45.50 -4.54
C PRO A 176 -49.38 44.67 -4.90
#